data_AF-A0A2N0Q7Z1-F1
#
_entry.id   AF-A0A2N0Q7Z1-F1
#
_cell.length_a   1.000
_cell.length_b   1.000
_cell.length_c   1.000
_cell.angle_alpha   90.00
_cell.angle_beta   90.00
_cell.angle_gamma   90.00
#
_symmetry.space_group_name_H-M   'P 1'
#
loop_
_entity.id
_entity.type
_entity.pdbx_description
1 polymer ?
#
loop_
_entity_poly.entity_id
_entity_poly.type
_entity_poly.pdbx_seq_one_letter_code
_entity_poly.pdbx_strand_id
1 'polypeptide(L)' 'MNKNFNYHFKKRVLTASINWKNLFIKWQIKKSSIIELTQKLKEIYPVGYIIKDREFRA' A
#
# COMPACT_ATOMS: atom_id res chain seq x y z
N MET A 1 -0.62 -22.33 14.85
CA MET A 1 -0.20 -21.26 13.93
C MET A 1 -0.40 -19.91 14.64
N ASN A 2 0.67 -19.14 14.88
CA ASN A 2 0.62 -17.95 15.75
C ASN A 2 -0.23 -16.81 15.16
N LYS A 3 -1.06 -16.15 15.98
CA LYS A 3 -1.86 -14.98 15.57
C LYS A 3 -1.01 -13.89 14.91
N ASN A 4 0.19 -13.64 15.44
CA ASN A 4 1.13 -12.65 14.89
C ASN A 4 1.62 -13.02 13.50
N PHE A 5 1.87 -14.31 13.25
CA PHE A 5 2.28 -14.80 11.93
C PHE A 5 1.17 -14.54 10.90
N ASN A 6 -0.08 -14.91 11.22
CA ASN A 6 -1.21 -14.64 10.34
C ASN A 6 -1.45 -13.15 10.12
N TYR A 7 -1.30 -12.32 11.16
CA TYR A 7 -1.45 -10.87 11.03
C TYR A 7 -0.45 -10.28 10.05
N HIS A 8 0.85 -10.59 10.19
CA HIS A 8 1.88 -10.05 9.31
C HIS A 8 1.88 -10.69 7.91
N PHE A 9 1.61 -11.99 7.82
CA PHE A 9 1.54 -12.72 6.56
C PHE A 9 0.37 -12.24 5.69
N LYS A 10 -0.83 -12.15 6.28
CA LYS A 10 -2.03 -11.67 5.56
C LYS A 10 -1.85 -10.23 5.07
N LYS A 11 -1.21 -9.37 5.89
CA LYS A 11 -0.87 -7.99 5.50
C LYS A 11 0.08 -7.95 4.30
N ARG A 12 1.15 -8.74 4.31
CA ARG A 12 2.15 -8.81 3.23
C ARG A 12 1.58 -9.44 1.95
N VAL A 13 0.79 -10.50 2.07
CA VAL A 13 0.20 -11.21 0.92
C VAL A 13 -0.90 -10.38 0.26
N LEU A 14 -1.76 -9.71 1.03
CA LEU A 14 -2.75 -8.78 0.48
C LEU A 14 -2.09 -7.63 -0.30
N THR A 15 -0.90 -7.21 0.12
CA THR A 15 -0.14 -6.20 -0.63
C THR A 15 0.73 -6.76 -1.76
N ALA A 16 0.99 -8.07 -1.79
CA ALA A 16 1.87 -8.70 -2.78
C ALA A 16 1.17 -8.86 -4.14
N SER A 17 -0.16 -8.94 -4.17
CA SER A 17 -0.95 -8.98 -5.41
C SER A 17 -1.05 -7.61 -6.10
N ILE A 18 -0.63 -6.54 -5.44
CA ILE A 18 -0.62 -5.19 -6.02
C ILE A 18 0.56 -5.06 -6.97
N ASN A 19 0.30 -4.60 -8.19
CA ASN A 19 1.34 -4.23 -9.14
C ASN A 19 1.92 -2.84 -8.78
N TRP A 20 2.77 -2.82 -7.74
CA TRP A 20 3.45 -1.61 -7.25
C TRP A 20 4.18 -0.86 -8.37
N LYS A 21 4.87 -1.60 -9.25
CA LYS A 21 5.60 -1.02 -10.38
C LYS A 21 4.69 -0.20 -11.29
N ASN A 22 3.56 -0.77 -11.70
CA ASN A 22 2.62 -0.08 -12.58
C ASN A 22 1.98 1.14 -11.88
N LEU A 23 1.72 1.05 -10.57
CA LEU A 23 1.21 2.17 -9.79
C LEU A 23 2.19 3.34 -9.76
N PHE A 24 3.46 3.09 -9.46
CA PHE A 24 4.49 4.14 -9.42
C PHE A 24 4.76 4.74 -10.80
N ILE A 25 4.80 3.91 -11.86
CA ILE A 25 4.96 4.41 -13.24
C ILE A 25 3.80 5.35 -13.60
N LYS A 26 2.55 4.95 -13.33
CA LYS A 26 1.38 5.79 -13.61
C LYS A 26 1.42 7.10 -12.81
N TRP A 27 1.79 7.04 -11.53
CA TRP A 27 1.95 8.22 -10.69
C TRP A 27 3.03 9.17 -11.23
N GLN A 28 4.19 8.63 -11.59
CA GLN A 28 5.33 9.38 -12.11
C GLN A 28 5.01 10.05 -13.46
N ILE A 29 4.40 9.31 -14.40
CA ILE A 29 4.02 9.84 -15.72
C ILE A 29 3.03 11.00 -15.59
N LYS A 30 2.07 10.88 -14.68
CA LYS A 30 1.02 11.89 -14.48
C LYS A 30 1.52 13.17 -13.77
N LYS A 31 2.80 13.21 -13.34
CA LYS A 31 3.39 14.24 -12.45
C LYS A 31 2.52 14.51 -11.22
N SER A 32 1.88 13.46 -10.72
CA SER A 32 0.98 13.51 -9.59
C SER A 32 1.74 13.93 -8.33
N SER A 33 1.09 14.73 -7.47
CA SER A 33 1.68 15.14 -6.20
C SER A 33 1.79 13.97 -5.20
N ILE A 34 2.57 14.14 -4.13
CA ILE A 34 2.63 13.18 -3.01
C ILE A 34 1.23 12.98 -2.37
N ILE A 35 0.38 14.02 -2.39
CA ILE A 35 -1.00 13.94 -1.89
C ILE A 35 -1.82 12.93 -2.72
N GLU A 36 -1.69 12.96 -4.04
CA GLU A 36 -2.36 12.01 -4.93
C GLU A 36 -1.83 10.58 -4.76
N LEU A 37 -0.53 10.41 -4.49
CA LEU A 37 0.03 9.09 -4.14
C LEU A 37 -0.64 8.53 -2.88
N THR A 38 -0.76 9.35 -1.83
CA THR A 38 -1.40 8.91 -0.59
C THR A 38 -2.88 8.56 -0.76
N GLN A 39 -3.62 9.27 -1.62
CA GLN A 39 -4.99 8.90 -1.97
C GLN A 39 -5.03 7.55 -2.72
N LYS A 40 -4.15 7.35 -3.70
CA LYS A 40 -4.04 6.08 -4.42
C LYS A 40 -3.70 4.91 -3.50
N LEU A 41 -2.85 5.12 -2.50
CA LEU A 41 -2.55 4.09 -1.50
C LEU A 41 -3.77 3.75 -0.65
N LYS A 42 -4.60 4.73 -0.26
CA LYS A 42 -5.84 4.48 0.50
C LYS A 42 -6.84 3.61 -0.27
N GLU A 43 -6.90 3.71 -1.60
CA GLU A 43 -7.77 2.87 -2.44
C GLU A 43 -7.37 1.39 -2.43
N ILE A 44 -6.10 1.10 -2.14
CA ILE A 44 -5.52 -0.24 -2.19
C ILE A 44 -5.72 -0.98 -0.86
N TYR A 45 -5.70 -0.24 0.24
CA TYR A 45 -5.90 -0.82 1.55
C TYR A 45 -7.39 -1.01 1.85
N PRO A 46 -7.75 -1.97 2.73
CA PRO A 46 -9.14 -2.16 3.14
C PRO A 46 -9.77 -0.87 3.68
N VAL A 47 -11.07 -0.72 3.50
CA VAL A 47 -11.83 0.40 4.08
C VAL A 47 -11.63 0.45 5.59
N GLY A 48 -11.27 1.63 6.13
CA GLY A 48 -10.96 1.83 7.55
C GLY A 48 -9.52 1.49 7.94
N TYR A 49 -8.66 1.11 6.99
CA TYR A 49 -7.25 0.89 7.25
C TYR A 49 -6.49 2.21 7.49
N ILE A 50 -5.88 2.33 8.67
CA ILE A 50 -5.01 3.46 9.00
C ILE A 50 -3.59 3.18 8.48
N ILE A 51 -3.20 3.92 7.44
CA ILE A 51 -1.82 3.96 6.95
C ILE A 51 -0.96 4.62 8.03
N LYS A 52 0.09 3.95 8.48
CA LYS A 52 1.06 4.46 9.46
C LYS A 52 2.36 4.82 8.74
N ASP A 53 3.30 5.41 9.45
CA ASP A 53 4.61 5.75 8.87
C ASP A 53 5.34 4.53 8.31
N ARG A 54 5.09 3.34 8.88
CA ARG A 54 5.75 2.10 8.45
C ARG A 54 5.49 1.78 6.99
N GLU A 55 4.32 2.13 6.47
CA GLU A 55 3.96 1.94 5.07
C GLU A 55 4.68 2.93 4.13
N PHE A 56 5.22 4.02 4.67
CA PHE A 56 6.02 5.01 3.94
C PHE A 56 7.53 4.82 4.11
N ARG A 57 7.95 4.05 5.12
CA ARG A 57 9.35 3.68 5.34
C ARG A 57 9.68 2.51 4.42
N ALA A 58 10.29 2.81 3.28
CA ALA A 58 10.97 1.85 2.42
C ALA A 58 12.32 1.46 3.03
#